data_AF-A0A7S2JNE4-F1
#
_entry.id   AF-A0A7S2JNE4-F1
#
_cell.length_a   1.000
_cell.length_b   1.000
_cell.length_c   1.000
_cell.angle_alpha   90.00
_cell.angle_beta   90.00
_cell.angle_gamma   90.00
#
_symmetry.space_group_name_H-M   'P 1'
#
loop_
_entity.id
_entity.type
_entity.pdbx_description
1 polymer ?
#
loop_
_entity_poly.entity_id
_entity_poly.type
_entity_poly.pdbx_seq_one_letter_code
_entity_poly.pdbx_strand_id
1 'polypeptide(L)'
;FMLMPDSNFRFVWDFISIVLILYVSIALPYQVSFLMDYIDVGVNVVDFLLDLFFLLDIFINFRTAVIVDGELIVNPKAVASRYIKRWFVLDLLSSFPFDWAFGGGLNFF
;
A
#
# COMPACT_ATOMS: atom_id res chain seq x y z
N PHE A 1 21.74 0.26 -0.30
CA PHE A 1 21.40 1.26 0.73
C PHE A 1 20.14 0.77 1.45
N MET A 2 20.11 0.84 2.78
CA MET A 2 18.98 0.44 3.62
C MET A 2 18.54 1.65 4.44
N LEU A 3 17.24 1.87 4.54
CA LEU A 3 16.65 2.90 5.38
C LEU A 3 16.63 2.40 6.82
N MET A 4 17.08 3.23 7.74
CA MET A 4 16.99 2.92 9.15
C MET A 4 15.56 3.17 9.63
N PRO A 5 15.00 2.28 10.47
CA PRO A 5 13.63 2.40 10.96
C PRO A 5 13.42 3.65 11.82
N ASP A 6 14.46 4.18 12.44
CA ASP A 6 14.48 5.39 13.27
C ASP A 6 14.76 6.68 12.47
N SER A 7 14.84 6.60 11.14
CA SER A 7 15.05 7.78 10.31
C SER A 7 13.81 8.70 10.26
N ASN A 8 14.03 10.02 10.31
CA ASN A 8 12.95 11.00 10.19
C ASN A 8 12.13 10.83 8.90
N PHE A 9 12.77 10.38 7.81
CA PHE A 9 12.07 10.05 6.57
C PHE A 9 11.05 8.93 6.77
N ARG A 10 11.45 7.82 7.42
CA ARG A 10 10.57 6.70 7.67
C ARG A 10 9.40 7.10 8.57
N PHE A 11 9.65 7.90 9.60
CA PHE A 11 8.61 8.41 10.48
C PHE A 11 7.55 9.23 9.73
N VAL A 12 7.98 10.19 8.90
CA VAL A 12 7.05 11.02 8.10
C VAL A 12 6.31 10.17 7.07
N TRP A 13 7.00 9.24 6.43
CA TRP A 13 6.40 8.32 5.47
C TRP A 13 5.30 7.46 6.12
N ASP A 14 5.60 6.82 7.25
CA ASP A 14 4.62 6.01 7.99
C ASP A 14 3.42 6.85 8.45
N PHE A 15 3.66 8.09 8.88
CA PHE A 15 2.58 9.00 9.26
C PHE A 15 1.65 9.32 8.08
N ILE A 16 2.21 9.59 6.90
CA ILE A 16 1.42 9.80 5.68
C ILE A 16 0.65 8.52 5.32
N SER A 17 1.30 7.36 5.33
CA SER A 17 0.66 6.07 5.05
C SER A 17 -0.53 5.80 5.99
N ILE A 18 -0.40 6.10 7.29
CA ILE A 18 -1.49 5.95 8.26
C ILE A 18 -2.68 6.85 7.89
N VAL A 19 -2.45 8.12 7.55
CA VAL A 19 -3.52 9.05 7.16
C VAL A 19 -4.23 8.57 5.89
N LEU A 20 -3.48 8.07 4.91
CA LEU A 20 -4.05 7.55 3.67
C LEU A 20 -4.84 6.25 3.89
N ILE A 21 -4.35 5.34 4.74
CA ILE A 21 -5.09 4.12 5.12
C ILE A 21 -6.41 4.48 5.80
N LEU A 22 -6.40 5.47 6.71
CA LEU A 22 -7.63 5.94 7.35
C LEU A 22 -8.62 6.49 6.32
N TYR A 23 -8.15 7.30 5.37
CA TYR A 23 -8.98 7.79 4.27
C TYR A 23 -9.59 6.63 3.48
N VAL A 24 -8.77 5.69 2.99
CA VAL A 24 -9.21 4.54 2.19
C VAL A 24 -10.21 3.67 2.96
N SER A 25 -9.95 3.41 4.24
CA SER A 25 -10.83 2.57 5.07
C SER A 25 -12.24 3.14 5.25
N ILE A 26 -12.42 4.46 5.10
CA ILE A 26 -13.72 5.14 5.17
C ILE A 26 -14.31 5.30 3.76
N ALA A 27 -13.47 5.64 2.77
CA ALA A 27 -13.88 5.89 1.40
C ALA A 27 -14.40 4.62 0.70
N LEU A 28 -13.71 3.48 0.84
CA LEU A 28 -14.08 2.24 0.16
C LEU A 28 -15.49 1.74 0.52
N PRO A 29 -15.89 1.61 1.81
CA PRO A 29 -17.27 1.23 2.14
C PRO A 29 -18.31 2.20 1.60
N TYR A 30 -18.01 3.50 1.61
CA TYR A 30 -18.90 4.53 1.07
C TYR A 30 -19.07 4.39 -0.45
N GLN A 31 -17.97 4.23 -1.19
CA GLN A 31 -17.99 4.03 -2.64
C GLN A 31 -18.79 2.78 -3.00
N VAL A 32 -18.50 1.63 -2.37
CA VAL A 32 -19.18 0.36 -2.65
C VAL A 32 -20.67 0.42 -2.29
N SER A 33 -21.05 1.15 -1.24
CA SER A 33 -22.45 1.20 -0.78
C SER A 33 -23.31 2.23 -1.53
N PHE A 34 -22.72 3.33 -2.01
CA PHE A 34 -23.47 4.49 -2.49
C PHE A 34 -23.09 4.97 -3.89
N LEU A 35 -21.92 4.61 -4.42
CA LEU A 35 -21.38 5.14 -5.68
C LEU A 35 -21.13 4.07 -6.75
N MET A 36 -21.56 2.82 -6.56
CA MET A 36 -21.38 1.73 -7.54
C MET A 36 -21.83 2.10 -8.96
N ASP A 37 -22.94 2.83 -9.10
CA ASP A 37 -23.51 3.20 -10.41
C ASP A 37 -23.00 4.56 -10.94
N TYR A 38 -22.09 5.24 -10.22
CA TYR A 38 -21.63 6.58 -10.55
C TYR A 38 -20.13 6.62 -10.84
N ILE A 39 -19.78 6.83 -12.12
CA ILE A 39 -18.39 7.01 -12.54
C ILE A 39 -17.98 8.47 -12.34
N ASP A 40 -17.27 8.74 -11.25
CA ASP A 40 -16.59 10.02 -11.03
C ASP A 40 -15.12 9.93 -11.45
N VAL A 41 -14.75 10.66 -12.50
CA VAL A 41 -13.36 10.71 -13.00
C VAL A 41 -12.40 11.21 -11.92
N GLY A 42 -12.83 12.14 -11.06
CA GLY A 42 -12.01 12.66 -9.97
C GLY A 42 -11.69 11.60 -8.93
N VAL A 43 -12.69 10.81 -8.55
CA VAL A 43 -12.55 9.71 -7.58
C VAL A 43 -11.61 8.63 -8.14
N ASN A 44 -11.80 8.23 -9.39
CA ASN A 44 -10.94 7.23 -10.05
C ASN A 44 -9.46 7.67 -10.12
N VAL A 45 -9.20 8.96 -10.35
CA VAL A 45 -7.83 9.49 -10.35
C VAL A 45 -7.23 9.45 -8.95
N VAL A 46 -8.01 9.78 -7.92
CA VAL A 46 -7.56 9.71 -6.53
C VAL A 46 -7.24 8.27 -6.14
N ASP A 47 -8.12 7.32 -6.46
CA ASP A 47 -7.91 5.90 -6.16
C ASP A 47 -6.65 5.35 -6.85
N PHE A 48 -6.44 5.69 -8.13
CA PHE A 48 -5.21 5.32 -8.85
C PHE A 48 -3.93 5.90 -8.21
N LEU A 49 -3.99 7.15 -7.74
CA LEU A 49 -2.83 7.77 -7.06
C LEU A 49 -2.56 7.11 -5.71
N LEU A 50 -3.59 6.68 -4.99
CA LEU A 50 -3.46 5.94 -3.73
C LEU A 50 -2.85 4.56 -3.98
N ASP A 51 -3.31 3.83 -4.99
CA ASP A 51 -2.73 2.54 -5.39
C ASP A 51 -1.24 2.69 -5.72
N LEU A 52 -0.88 3.72 -6.50
CA LEU A 52 0.52 4.02 -6.81
C LEU A 52 1.34 4.34 -5.56
N PHE A 53 0.77 5.09 -4.62
CA PHE A 53 1.43 5.38 -3.34
C PHE A 53 1.69 4.11 -2.54
N PHE A 54 0.71 3.22 -2.40
CA PHE A 54 0.88 1.97 -1.66
C PHE A 54 1.82 0.98 -2.38
N LEU A 55 1.86 0.99 -3.71
CA LEU A 55 2.92 0.29 -4.45
C LEU A 55 4.32 0.82 -4.12
N LEU A 56 4.48 2.14 -3.96
CA LEU A 56 5.75 2.73 -3.50
C LEU A 56 6.08 2.35 -2.05
N ASP A 57 5.07 2.25 -1.18
CA ASP A 57 5.24 1.79 0.20
C ASP A 57 5.85 0.38 0.26
N ILE A 58 5.39 -0.52 -0.61
CA ILE A 58 5.98 -1.87 -0.77
C ILE A 58 7.48 -1.78 -1.07
N PHE A 59 7.89 -0.96 -2.06
CA PHE A 59 9.30 -0.80 -2.41
C PHE A 59 10.14 -0.25 -1.25
N ILE A 60 9.58 0.68 -0.47
CA ILE A 60 10.23 1.24 0.71
C ILE A 60 10.35 0.16 1.79
N ASN A 61 9.32 -0.65 2.03
CA ASN A 61 9.34 -1.75 2.99
C ASN A 61 10.42 -2.80 2.65
N PHE A 62 10.70 -3.07 1.37
CA PHE A 62 11.84 -3.89 0.96
C PHE A 62 13.22 -3.31 1.31
N ARG A 63 13.30 -1.99 1.52
CA ARG A 63 14.54 -1.25 1.81
C ARG A 63 14.66 -0.79 3.26
N THR A 64 13.64 -1.00 4.09
CA THR A 64 13.66 -0.63 5.51
C THR A 64 14.24 -1.77 6.35
N ALA A 65 15.24 -1.46 7.19
CA ALA A 65 15.77 -2.42 8.15
C ALA A 65 14.72 -2.72 9.24
N VAL A 66 14.68 -3.98 9.68
CA VAL A 66 13.67 -4.46 10.65
C VAL A 66 14.32 -4.99 11.90
N ILE A 67 13.72 -4.73 13.06
CA ILE A 67 14.17 -5.28 14.34
C ILE A 67 13.42 -6.59 14.58
N VAL A 68 14.16 -7.66 14.87
CA VAL A 68 13.61 -9.00 15.14
C VAL A 68 14.28 -9.54 16.38
N ASP A 69 13.50 -9.85 17.41
CA ASP A 69 14.00 -10.39 18.68
C ASP A 69 15.11 -9.53 19.32
N GLY A 70 15.04 -8.21 19.12
CA GLY A 70 16.03 -7.24 19.61
C GLY A 70 17.21 -6.99 18.67
N GLU A 71 17.36 -7.75 17.58
CA GLU A 71 18.44 -7.59 16.62
C GLU A 71 18.00 -6.79 15.38
N LEU A 72 18.80 -5.79 14.99
CA LEU A 72 18.57 -4.99 13.79
C LEU A 72 19.06 -5.73 12.54
N ILE A 73 18.12 -6.17 11.70
CA ILE A 73 18.43 -6.81 10.43
C ILE A 73 18.54 -5.76 9.32
N VAL A 74 19.79 -5.47 8.93
CA VAL A 74 20.13 -4.57 7.83
C VAL A 74 20.46 -5.29 6.52
N ASN A 75 20.46 -6.62 6.48
CA ASN A 75 20.75 -7.36 5.26
C ASN A 75 19.51 -7.32 4.32
N PRO A 76 19.60 -6.71 3.12
CA PRO A 76 18.46 -6.53 2.22
C PRO A 76 17.85 -7.86 1.77
N LYS A 77 18.65 -8.92 1.60
CA LYS A 77 18.13 -10.24 1.22
C LYS A 77 17.35 -10.89 2.36
N ALA A 78 17.81 -10.71 3.59
CA ALA A 78 17.14 -11.22 4.78
C ALA A 78 15.80 -10.49 5.02
N VAL A 79 15.81 -9.15 4.91
CA VAL A 79 14.59 -8.33 4.98
C VAL A 79 13.60 -8.72 3.89
N ALA A 80 14.03 -8.78 2.63
CA ALA A 80 13.18 -9.15 1.51
C ALA A 80 12.54 -10.54 1.68
N SER A 81 13.33 -11.55 2.05
CA SER A 81 12.83 -12.91 2.28
C SER A 81 11.76 -12.96 3.38
N ARG A 82 11.97 -12.21 4.47
CA ARG A 82 11.00 -12.13 5.58
C ARG A 82 9.74 -11.36 5.20
N TYR A 83 9.89 -10.26 4.47
CA TYR A 83 8.78 -9.44 4.01
C TYR A 83 7.90 -10.20 3.00
N ILE A 84 8.52 -10.91 2.04
CA ILE A 84 7.82 -11.76 1.06
C ILE A 84 6.97 -12.82 1.74
N LYS A 85 7.52 -13.48 2.77
CA LYS A 85 6.83 -14.57 3.48
C LYS A 85 5.69 -14.12 4.39
N ARG A 86 5.59 -12.83 4.72
CA ARG A 86 4.65 -12.34 5.74
C ARG A 86 3.60 -11.37 5.19
N TRP A 87 4.05 -10.33 4.50
CA TRP A 87 3.22 -9.15 4.22
C TRP A 87 3.12 -8.81 2.74
N PHE A 88 4.17 -9.06 1.96
CA PHE A 88 4.22 -8.69 0.55
C PHE A 88 3.01 -9.13 -0.28
N VAL A 89 2.52 -10.37 -0.08
CA VAL A 89 1.39 -10.88 -0.85
C VAL A 89 0.11 -10.10 -0.51
N LEU A 90 -0.09 -9.75 0.75
CA LEU A 90 -1.24 -8.94 1.18
C LEU A 90 -1.13 -7.52 0.63
N ASP A 91 0.03 -6.89 0.79
CA ASP A 91 0.26 -5.51 0.33
C ASP A 91 0.15 -5.41 -1.19
N LEU A 92 0.68 -6.40 -1.93
CA LEU A 92 0.58 -6.45 -3.39
C LEU A 92 -0.87 -6.60 -3.85
N LEU A 93 -1.63 -7.49 -3.22
CA LEU A 93 -3.04 -7.67 -3.56
C LEU A 93 -3.84 -6.42 -3.20
N SER A 94 -3.63 -5.81 -2.03
CA SER A 94 -4.42 -4.63 -1.65
C SER A 94 -4.11 -3.38 -2.47
N SER A 95 -2.91 -3.28 -3.03
CA SER A 95 -2.44 -2.09 -3.75
C SER A 95 -2.48 -2.25 -5.27
N PHE A 96 -2.94 -3.41 -5.76
CA PHE A 96 -3.03 -3.65 -7.20
C PHE A 96 -4.27 -2.93 -7.73
N PRO A 97 -4.15 -2.08 -8.76
CA PRO A 97 -5.27 -1.31 -9.31
C PRO A 97 -6.17 -2.22 -10.15
N PHE A 98 -6.93 -3.10 -9.50
CA PHE A 98 -7.79 -4.10 -10.14
C PHE A 98 -8.83 -3.45 -11.03
N ASP A 99 -9.40 -2.33 -10.59
CA ASP A 99 -10.41 -1.61 -11.37
C ASP A 99 -9.83 -1.05 -12.67
N TRP A 100 -8.54 -0.69 -12.72
CA TRP A 100 -7.92 -0.26 -13.97
C TRP A 100 -7.42 -1.44 -14.81
N ALA A 101 -6.85 -2.45 -14.16
CA ALA A 101 -6.28 -3.62 -14.82
C ALA A 101 -7.34 -4.57 -15.41
N PHE A 102 -8.49 -4.67 -14.74
CA PHE A 102 -9.61 -5.54 -15.13
C PHE A 102 -10.87 -4.76 -15.52
N GLY A 103 -10.96 -3.44 -15.28
CA GLY A 103 -12.11 -2.59 -15.61
C GLY A 103 -12.25 -2.22 -17.09
N GLY A 104 -12.12 -3.22 -17.96
CA GLY A 104 -13.18 -3.47 -18.95
C GLY A 104 -14.29 -4.39 -18.41
N GLY A 105 -14.26 -4.78 -17.13
CA GLY A 105 -14.94 -5.95 -16.57
C GLY A 105 -15.89 -5.71 -15.40
N LEU A 106 -16.44 -4.50 -15.21
CA LEU A 106 -17.64 -4.29 -14.37
C LEU A 106 -18.91 -4.81 -15.08
N ASN A 107 -18.88 -6.06 -15.53
CA ASN A 107 -20.03 -6.81 -16.07
C ASN A 107 -20.20 -8.16 -15.34
N PHE A 108 -19.72 -8.29 -14.10
CA PHE A 108 -19.78 -9.55 -13.36
C PHE A 108 -20.34 -9.46 -11.94
N PHE A 109 -21.12 -8.42 -11.64
CA PHE A 109 -22.23 -8.50 -10.69
C PHE A 109 -23.40 -7.67 -11.19
#